data_AF-A0A2W5Z3Y5-F1
#
_entry.id   AF-A0A2W5Z3Y5-F1
#
_cell.length_a   1.000
_cell.length_b   1.000
_cell.length_c   1.000
_cell.angle_alpha   90.00
_cell.angle_beta   90.00
_cell.angle_gamma   90.00
#
_symmetry.space_group_name_H-M   'P 1'
#
loop_
_entity.id
_entity.type
_entity.pdbx_description
1 polymer ?
#
loop_
_entity_poly.entity_id
_entity_poly.type
_entity_poly.pdbx_seq_one_letter_code
_entity_poly.pdbx_strand_id
1 'polypeptide(L)'
;MLVAVQLQSSERTSDFQRRRLLDESDRLLESIEQLRLAGQRVLPPQLAQALLDLQVQLGPAACLRYNTLHAAHNAVFALQQGLVSANRRNPTPRSHAGRRPGEPRVARVTASASWKFLVLPARRLDAGQEWPELVEVTVERAYDRWRLAQARAVSAARGGDAVAAGRLAQADAAWSNFWELRQEAEKLLGRELLLDPA
;
A
#
# COMPACT_ATOMS: atom_id res chain seq x y z
N MET A 1 25.51 -15.81 -3.72
CA MET A 1 26.08 -14.49 -3.31
C MET A 1 25.92 -13.39 -4.37
N LEU A 2 25.98 -13.67 -5.67
CA LEU A 2 25.80 -12.67 -6.75
C LEU A 2 24.41 -12.00 -6.81
N VAL A 3 23.33 -12.76 -6.59
CA VAL A 3 21.94 -12.24 -6.65
C VAL A 3 21.66 -11.17 -5.58
N ALA A 4 22.22 -11.32 -4.38
CA ALA A 4 22.04 -10.36 -3.30
C ALA A 4 22.74 -9.02 -3.58
N VAL A 5 23.91 -9.05 -4.24
CA VAL A 5 24.66 -7.84 -4.62
C VAL A 5 23.93 -7.07 -5.73
N GLN A 6 23.33 -7.77 -6.70
CA GLN A 6 22.54 -7.16 -7.78
C GLN A 6 21.20 -6.57 -7.30
N LEU A 7 20.55 -7.18 -6.32
CA LEU A 7 19.35 -6.62 -5.70
C LEU A 7 19.70 -5.37 -4.88
N GLN A 8 20.78 -5.39 -4.11
CA GLN A 8 21.23 -4.25 -3.32
C GLN A 8 21.68 -3.06 -4.19
N SER A 9 22.31 -3.30 -5.34
CA SER A 9 22.70 -2.23 -6.26
C SER A 9 21.50 -1.62 -6.97
N SER A 10 20.54 -2.44 -7.43
CA SER A 10 19.28 -1.98 -8.01
C SER A 10 18.44 -1.15 -7.02
N GLU A 11 18.39 -1.58 -5.76
CA GLU A 11 17.67 -0.87 -4.70
C GLU A 11 18.30 0.48 -4.33
N ARG A 12 19.63 0.54 -4.27
CA ARG A 12 20.36 1.79 -4.03
C ARG A 12 20.15 2.79 -5.16
N THR A 13 20.18 2.32 -6.41
CA THR A 13 19.91 3.16 -7.59
C THR A 13 18.47 3.66 -7.58
N SER A 14 17.51 2.81 -7.22
CA SER A 14 16.09 3.19 -7.10
C SER A 14 15.86 4.22 -5.98
N ASP A 15 16.49 4.07 -4.80
CA ASP A 15 16.36 5.06 -3.72
C ASP A 15 17.07 6.37 -4.06
N PHE A 16 18.21 6.33 -4.75
CA PHE A 16 18.91 7.53 -5.23
C PHE A 16 18.06 8.29 -6.26
N GLN A 17 17.49 7.58 -7.24
CA GLN A 17 16.59 8.18 -8.23
C GLN A 17 15.35 8.79 -7.57
N ARG A 18 14.73 8.10 -6.60
CA ARG A 18 13.59 8.60 -5.82
C ARG A 18 13.93 9.89 -5.07
N ARG A 19 15.08 9.96 -4.40
CA ARG A 19 15.53 11.17 -3.69
C ARG A 19 15.78 12.33 -4.65
N ARG A 20 16.46 12.07 -5.77
CA ARG A 20 16.67 13.07 -6.81
C ARG A 20 15.34 13.65 -7.32
N LEU A 21 14.35 12.80 -7.57
CA LEU A 21 13.03 13.24 -8.02
C LEU A 21 12.27 14.03 -6.94
N LEU A 22 12.45 13.71 -5.66
CA LEU A 22 11.92 14.53 -4.57
C LEU A 22 12.57 15.92 -4.55
N ASP A 23 13.90 15.99 -4.62
CA ASP A 23 14.62 17.27 -4.65
C ASP A 23 14.21 18.13 -5.86
N GLU A 24 13.98 17.49 -7.03
CA GLU A 24 13.51 18.16 -8.24
C GLU A 24 12.06 18.66 -8.09
N SER A 25 11.19 17.86 -7.45
CA SER A 25 9.82 18.27 -7.15
C SER A 25 9.74 19.41 -6.14
N ASP A 26 10.64 19.47 -5.16
CA ASP A 26 10.70 20.54 -4.15
C ASP A 26 11.06 21.88 -4.80
N ARG A 27 12.05 21.89 -5.72
CA ARG A 27 12.41 23.10 -6.48
C ARG A 27 11.27 23.60 -7.37
N LEU A 28 10.52 22.68 -7.97
CA LEU A 28 9.33 23.02 -8.75
C LEU A 28 8.23 23.61 -7.88
N LEU A 29 7.97 23.01 -6.72
CA LEU A 29 7.00 23.52 -5.75
C LEU A 29 7.34 24.95 -5.33
N GLU A 30 8.61 25.21 -5.00
CA GLU A 30 9.08 26.53 -4.60
C GLU A 30 8.90 27.57 -5.71
N SER A 31 9.21 27.20 -6.96
CA SER A 31 9.00 28.10 -8.12
C SER A 31 7.52 28.41 -8.35
N ILE A 32 6.63 27.43 -8.19
CA ILE A 32 5.17 27.61 -8.29
C ILE A 32 4.66 28.50 -7.16
N GLU A 33 5.14 28.29 -5.92
CA GLU A 33 4.75 29.07 -4.76
C GLU A 33 5.18 30.53 -4.88
N GLN A 34 6.40 30.80 -5.35
CA GLN A 34 6.85 32.17 -5.60
C GLN A 34 5.91 32.92 -6.57
N LEU A 35 5.45 32.26 -7.63
CA LEU A 35 4.50 32.85 -8.58
C LEU A 35 3.10 33.04 -7.98
N ARG A 36 2.64 32.09 -7.14
CA ARG A 36 1.36 32.22 -6.41
C ARG A 36 1.41 33.38 -5.43
N LEU A 37 2.51 33.54 -4.69
CA LEU A 37 2.74 34.64 -3.76
C LEU A 37 2.84 35.99 -4.48
N ALA A 38 3.38 36.01 -5.69
CA ALA A 38 3.34 37.18 -6.58
C ALA A 38 1.96 37.46 -7.21
N GLY A 39 0.92 36.69 -6.85
CA GLY A 39 -0.45 36.89 -7.32
C GLY A 39 -0.72 36.36 -8.73
N GLN A 40 0.22 35.64 -9.35
CA GLN A 40 -0.02 35.02 -10.65
C GLN A 40 -1.01 33.85 -10.53
N ARG A 41 -1.66 33.52 -11.65
CA ARG A 41 -2.64 32.42 -11.72
C ARG A 41 -2.33 31.39 -12.81
N VAL A 42 -1.74 31.84 -13.90
CA VAL A 42 -1.39 31.01 -15.06
C VAL A 42 -0.02 30.38 -14.82
N LEU A 43 0.10 29.08 -15.12
CA LEU A 43 1.37 28.37 -15.03
C LEU A 43 2.25 28.75 -16.24
N PRO A 44 3.48 29.25 -16.05
CA PRO A 44 4.41 29.47 -17.14
C PRO A 44 4.72 28.18 -17.91
N PRO A 45 4.89 28.23 -19.24
CA PRO A 45 5.10 27.05 -20.07
C PRO A 45 6.36 26.27 -19.69
N GLN A 46 7.39 26.96 -19.20
CA GLN A 46 8.63 26.35 -18.72
C GLN A 46 8.39 25.44 -17.51
N LEU A 47 7.57 25.88 -16.54
CA LEU A 47 7.20 25.08 -15.37
C LEU A 47 6.23 23.96 -15.74
N ALA A 48 5.33 24.20 -16.71
CA ALA A 48 4.46 23.16 -17.24
C ALA A 48 5.27 22.01 -17.88
N GLN A 49 6.30 22.34 -18.66
CA GLN A 49 7.18 21.34 -19.26
C GLN A 49 7.99 20.57 -18.21
N ALA A 50 8.57 21.27 -17.23
CA ALA A 50 9.32 20.62 -16.16
C ALA A 50 8.45 19.64 -15.33
N LEU A 51 7.18 19.97 -15.10
CA LEU A 51 6.22 19.03 -14.46
C LEU A 51 5.92 17.80 -15.31
N LEU A 52 5.81 17.98 -16.63
CA LEU A 52 5.62 16.87 -17.56
C LEU A 52 6.86 15.97 -17.58
N ASP A 53 8.06 16.55 -17.61
CA ASP A 53 9.31 15.79 -17.60
C ASP A 53 9.47 14.97 -16.30
N LEU A 54 9.11 15.56 -15.15
CA LEU A 54 9.08 14.86 -13.87
C LEU A 54 8.09 13.68 -13.88
N GLN A 55 6.93 13.86 -14.51
CA GLN A 55 5.91 12.80 -14.65
C GLN A 55 6.37 11.67 -15.55
N VAL A 56 6.98 11.98 -16.69
CA VAL A 56 7.51 10.95 -17.60
C VAL A 56 8.55 10.08 -16.88
N GLN A 57 9.39 10.69 -16.03
CA GLN A 57 10.37 9.95 -15.23
C GLN A 57 9.75 9.03 -14.17
N LEU A 58 8.51 9.30 -13.75
CA LEU A 58 7.75 8.50 -12.77
C LEU A 58 6.91 7.38 -13.40
N GLY A 59 6.82 7.34 -14.74
CA GLY A 59 6.02 6.36 -15.48
C GLY A 59 4.65 6.90 -15.90
N PRO A 60 3.80 6.07 -16.55
CA PRO A 60 2.55 6.52 -17.13
C PRO A 60 1.51 6.86 -16.05
N ALA A 61 1.55 8.10 -15.56
CA ALA A 61 0.42 8.74 -14.92
C ALA A 61 -0.46 9.41 -15.98
N ALA A 62 -1.78 9.44 -15.76
CA ALA A 62 -2.73 10.07 -16.66
C ALA A 62 -2.26 11.48 -17.06
N CYS A 63 -2.29 11.80 -18.36
CA CYS A 63 -1.97 13.13 -18.90
C CYS A 63 -2.82 14.22 -18.24
N LEU A 64 -2.33 14.82 -17.17
CA LEU A 64 -2.95 15.97 -16.55
C LEU A 64 -2.30 17.24 -17.13
N ARG A 65 -3.10 18.05 -17.80
CA ARG A 65 -2.67 19.38 -18.26
C ARG A 65 -2.82 20.37 -17.10
N TYR A 66 -1.71 20.92 -16.64
CA TYR A 66 -1.68 21.94 -15.59
C TYR A 66 -1.73 23.34 -16.23
N ASN A 67 -2.92 23.93 -16.34
CA ASN A 67 -3.08 25.28 -16.90
C ASN A 67 -3.05 26.39 -15.83
N THR A 68 -3.14 26.03 -14.55
CA THR A 68 -3.11 26.97 -13.43
C THR A 68 -2.03 26.60 -12.42
N LEU A 69 -1.50 27.61 -11.72
CA LEU A 69 -0.54 27.40 -10.63
C LEU A 69 -1.13 26.54 -9.50
N HIS A 70 -2.44 26.65 -9.24
CA HIS A 70 -3.11 25.80 -8.24
C HIS A 70 -3.15 24.32 -8.66
N ALA A 71 -3.51 24.04 -9.92
CA ALA A 71 -3.49 22.67 -10.44
C ALA A 71 -2.06 22.09 -10.44
N ALA A 72 -1.07 22.91 -10.81
CA ALA A 72 0.34 22.55 -10.78
C ALA A 72 0.82 22.21 -9.37
N HIS A 73 0.48 23.04 -8.39
CA HIS A 73 0.80 22.83 -6.98
C HIS A 73 0.23 21.51 -6.44
N ASN A 74 -1.05 21.24 -6.68
CA ASN A 74 -1.68 19.98 -6.26
C ASN A 74 -1.05 18.76 -6.95
N ALA A 75 -0.62 18.92 -8.20
CA ALA A 75 0.06 17.86 -8.93
C ALA A 75 1.44 17.54 -8.33
N VAL A 76 2.23 18.56 -7.99
CA VAL A 76 3.52 18.36 -7.30
C VAL A 76 3.33 17.61 -6.00
N PHE A 77 2.32 17.97 -5.19
CA PHE A 77 2.02 17.24 -3.96
C PHE A 77 1.63 15.78 -4.21
N ALA A 78 0.83 15.50 -5.23
CA ALA A 78 0.49 14.12 -5.57
C ALA A 78 1.73 13.30 -5.97
N LEU A 79 2.67 13.91 -6.72
CA LEU A 79 3.93 13.29 -7.12
C LEU A 79 4.85 13.05 -5.91
N GLN A 80 4.99 14.04 -5.03
CA GLN A 80 5.74 13.91 -3.78
C GLN A 80 5.15 12.82 -2.88
N GLN A 81 3.82 12.74 -2.74
CA GLN A 81 3.18 11.65 -1.99
C GLN A 81 3.49 10.28 -2.59
N GLY A 82 3.45 10.15 -3.92
CA GLY A 82 3.84 8.91 -4.60
C GLY A 82 5.30 8.54 -4.33
N LEU A 83 6.22 9.50 -4.45
CA LEU A 83 7.65 9.33 -4.19
C LEU A 83 7.96 9.00 -2.73
N VAL A 84 7.26 9.60 -1.78
CA VAL A 84 7.39 9.29 -0.35
C VAL A 84 6.84 7.90 -0.04
N SER A 85 5.70 7.54 -0.63
CA SER A 85 5.08 6.20 -0.46
C SER A 85 5.90 5.09 -1.12
N ALA A 86 6.64 5.40 -2.18
CA ALA A 86 7.56 4.47 -2.83
C ALA A 86 8.86 4.21 -2.02
N ASN A 87 9.05 4.90 -0.89
CA ASN A 87 10.19 4.66 -0.01
C ASN A 87 10.09 3.27 0.64
N ARG A 88 10.89 2.32 0.17
CA ARG A 88 10.96 0.96 0.74
C ARG A 88 11.40 0.92 2.21
N ARG A 89 12.03 1.99 2.72
CA ARG A 89 12.39 2.13 4.14
C ARG A 89 11.23 2.64 5.00
N ASN A 90 10.13 3.08 4.39
CA ASN A 90 8.91 3.47 5.05
C ASN A 90 7.76 2.59 4.53
N PRO A 91 7.74 1.30 4.88
CA PRO A 91 6.75 0.37 4.37
C PRO A 91 5.34 0.87 4.70
N THR A 92 4.46 0.89 3.70
CA THR A 92 3.04 1.17 3.86
C THR A 92 2.26 -0.13 3.74
N PRO A 93 1.10 -0.26 4.41
CA PRO A 93 0.17 -1.36 4.19
C PRO A 93 -0.13 -1.58 2.71
N ARG A 94 -0.25 -2.85 2.28
CA ARG A 94 -0.63 -3.22 0.92
C ARG A 94 -2.01 -2.67 0.61
N SER A 95 -2.14 -2.17 -0.62
CA SER A 95 -3.43 -1.80 -1.21
C SER A 95 -3.81 -2.82 -2.27
N HIS A 96 -5.07 -3.25 -2.28
CA HIS A 96 -5.59 -4.06 -3.38
C HIS A 96 -5.83 -3.20 -4.61
N ALA A 97 -5.56 -3.74 -5.81
CA ALA A 97 -5.78 -3.02 -7.07
C ALA A 97 -7.23 -2.49 -7.16
N GLY A 98 -7.36 -1.18 -7.41
CA GLY A 98 -8.66 -0.50 -7.51
C GLY A 98 -9.34 -0.19 -6.16
N ARG A 99 -8.66 -0.34 -5.01
CA ARG A 99 -9.19 0.02 -3.68
C ARG A 99 -8.28 0.96 -2.92
N ARG A 100 -8.86 1.72 -1.99
CA ARG A 100 -8.09 2.59 -1.09
C ARG A 100 -7.25 1.74 -0.12
N PRO A 101 -6.09 2.23 0.33
CA PRO A 101 -5.31 1.56 1.37
C PRO A 101 -6.15 1.28 2.61
N GLY A 102 -6.03 0.08 3.18
CA GLY A 102 -6.80 -0.34 4.35
C GLY A 102 -8.23 -0.84 4.06
N GLU A 103 -8.67 -0.91 2.79
CA GLU A 103 -9.96 -1.52 2.46
C GLU A 103 -9.89 -3.04 2.22
N PRO A 104 -10.72 -3.84 2.91
CA PRO A 104 -10.77 -5.28 2.72
C PRO A 104 -11.35 -5.66 1.34
N ARG A 105 -10.93 -6.80 0.80
CA ARG A 105 -11.42 -7.34 -0.47
C ARG A 105 -12.24 -8.61 -0.26
N VAL A 106 -13.42 -8.71 -0.86
CA VAL A 106 -14.13 -9.99 -0.98
C VAL A 106 -13.75 -10.63 -2.31
N ALA A 107 -13.27 -11.87 -2.30
CA ALA A 107 -12.99 -12.63 -3.51
C ALA A 107 -13.64 -14.00 -3.45
N ARG A 108 -14.00 -14.55 -4.62
CA ARG A 108 -14.42 -15.94 -4.74
C ARG A 108 -13.21 -16.85 -4.58
N VAL A 109 -13.36 -17.88 -3.76
CA VAL A 109 -12.35 -18.93 -3.52
C VAL A 109 -12.71 -20.23 -4.24
N THR A 110 -14.00 -20.48 -4.44
CA THR A 110 -14.52 -21.51 -5.34
C THR A 110 -15.77 -20.97 -6.05
N ALA A 111 -16.41 -21.80 -6.89
CA ALA A 111 -17.69 -21.46 -7.51
C ALA A 111 -18.80 -21.15 -6.49
N SER A 112 -18.77 -21.78 -5.31
CA SER A 112 -19.81 -21.68 -4.27
C SER A 112 -19.36 -20.96 -3.01
N ALA A 113 -18.08 -20.59 -2.89
CA ALA A 113 -17.53 -19.97 -1.69
C ALA A 113 -16.79 -18.67 -1.99
N SER A 114 -16.95 -17.70 -1.08
CA SER A 114 -16.21 -16.44 -1.08
C SER A 114 -15.55 -16.20 0.28
N TRP A 115 -14.52 -15.37 0.29
CA TRP A 115 -13.78 -14.97 1.49
C TRP A 115 -13.49 -13.47 1.48
N LYS A 116 -13.61 -12.85 2.65
CA LYS A 116 -13.25 -11.44 2.88
C LYS A 116 -11.80 -11.35 3.37
N PHE A 117 -10.88 -11.02 2.48
CA PHE A 117 -9.49 -10.75 2.79
C PHE A 117 -9.38 -9.45 3.60
N LEU A 118 -8.83 -9.57 4.81
CA LEU A 118 -8.44 -8.40 5.60
C LEU A 118 -7.16 -7.81 5.05
N VAL A 119 -6.98 -6.53 5.29
CA VAL A 119 -5.77 -5.75 5.01
C VAL A 119 -5.39 -5.00 6.29
N LEU A 120 -4.11 -4.68 6.44
CA LEU A 120 -3.66 -3.88 7.57
C LEU A 120 -4.21 -2.45 7.49
N PRO A 121 -4.50 -1.83 8.65
CA PRO A 121 -5.03 -0.47 8.68
C PRO A 121 -4.02 0.51 8.07
N ALA A 122 -4.50 1.44 7.24
CA ALA A 122 -3.66 2.50 6.69
C ALA A 122 -3.05 3.34 7.81
N ARG A 123 -1.76 3.66 7.69
CA ARG A 123 -1.09 4.58 8.62
C ARG A 123 -1.63 5.98 8.37
N ARG A 124 -2.36 6.55 9.34
CA ARG A 124 -2.81 7.94 9.26
C ARG A 124 -1.70 8.85 9.82
N LEU A 125 -1.59 10.06 9.28
CA LEU A 125 -0.55 11.03 9.68
C LEU A 125 -0.73 11.53 11.13
N ASP A 126 -1.94 11.40 11.69
CA ASP A 126 -2.33 11.75 13.05
C ASP A 126 -2.38 10.54 14.01
N ALA A 127 -2.25 9.32 13.49
CA ALA A 127 -2.30 8.11 14.30
C ALA A 127 -0.93 7.89 14.99
N GLY A 128 -0.86 8.29 16.27
CA GLY A 128 0.30 8.09 17.14
C GLY A 128 0.54 6.61 17.53
N GLN A 129 0.75 6.36 18.82
CA GLN A 129 1.07 5.02 19.39
C GLN A 129 0.01 3.93 19.15
N GLU A 130 -1.20 4.29 18.72
CA GLU A 130 -2.33 3.36 18.54
C GLU A 130 -2.25 2.54 17.24
N TRP A 131 -1.54 3.01 16.21
CA TRP A 131 -1.51 2.32 14.92
C TRP A 131 -0.84 0.93 14.99
N PRO A 132 0.31 0.76 15.68
CA PRO A 132 0.87 -0.56 15.94
C PRO A 132 -0.11 -1.55 16.59
N GLU A 133 -0.88 -1.11 17.58
CA GLU A 133 -1.86 -1.94 18.28
C GLU A 133 -3.00 -2.36 17.32
N LEU A 134 -3.47 -1.44 16.47
CA LEU A 134 -4.48 -1.77 15.45
C LEU A 134 -3.96 -2.78 14.42
N VAL A 135 -2.67 -2.73 14.08
CA VAL A 135 -2.01 -3.73 13.22
C VAL A 135 -2.04 -5.09 13.92
N GLU A 136 -1.64 -5.17 15.18
CA GLU A 136 -1.61 -6.40 15.98
C GLU A 136 -2.99 -7.03 16.11
N VAL A 137 -3.99 -6.24 16.55
CA VAL A 137 -5.40 -6.68 16.65
C VAL A 137 -5.95 -7.16 15.29
N THR A 138 -5.50 -6.57 14.18
CA THR A 138 -5.90 -7.01 12.83
C THR A 138 -5.32 -8.39 12.49
N VAL A 139 -4.07 -8.65 12.87
CA VAL A 139 -3.42 -9.95 12.67
C VAL A 139 -4.07 -11.02 13.55
N GLU A 140 -4.32 -10.72 14.83
CA GLU A 140 -5.05 -11.60 15.75
C GLU A 140 -6.44 -11.96 15.20
N ARG A 141 -7.19 -10.96 14.75
CA ARG A 141 -8.50 -11.16 14.13
C ARG A 141 -8.44 -12.03 12.87
N ALA A 142 -7.36 -11.94 12.08
CA ALA A 142 -7.16 -12.82 10.93
C ALA A 142 -6.92 -14.27 11.37
N TYR A 143 -6.16 -14.47 12.44
CA TYR A 143 -5.91 -15.79 13.04
C TYR A 143 -7.19 -16.42 13.59
N ASP A 144 -8.00 -15.68 14.33
CA ASP A 144 -9.30 -16.15 14.86
C ASP A 144 -10.25 -16.57 13.73
N ARG A 145 -10.28 -15.79 12.65
CA ARG A 145 -11.09 -16.11 11.47
C ARG A 145 -10.64 -17.38 10.78
N TRP A 146 -9.33 -17.65 10.75
CA TRP A 146 -8.80 -18.93 10.28
C TRP A 146 -9.20 -20.08 11.21
N ARG A 147 -9.02 -19.97 12.54
CA ARG A 147 -9.44 -21.00 13.51
C ARG A 147 -10.92 -21.36 13.34
N LEU A 148 -11.79 -20.35 13.19
CA LEU A 148 -13.22 -20.56 12.96
C LEU A 148 -13.51 -21.21 11.60
N ALA A 149 -12.83 -20.78 10.53
CA ALA A 149 -13.00 -21.39 9.20
C ALA A 149 -12.55 -22.86 9.19
N GLN A 150 -11.44 -23.16 9.85
CA GLN A 150 -10.90 -24.51 10.00
C GLN A 150 -11.86 -25.41 10.78
N ALA A 151 -12.39 -24.94 11.92
CA ALA A 151 -13.36 -25.69 12.70
C ALA A 151 -14.63 -26.03 11.89
N ARG A 152 -15.11 -25.07 11.09
CA ARG A 152 -16.25 -25.26 10.17
C ARG A 152 -15.94 -26.27 9.06
N ALA A 153 -14.73 -26.22 8.49
CA ALA A 153 -14.30 -27.18 7.48
C ALA A 153 -14.24 -28.61 8.04
N VAL A 154 -13.65 -28.78 9.22
CA VAL A 154 -13.59 -30.09 9.91
C VAL A 154 -14.99 -30.61 10.24
N SER A 155 -15.89 -29.75 10.74
CA SER A 155 -17.27 -30.13 11.04
C SER A 155 -18.02 -30.59 9.78
N ALA A 156 -17.91 -29.83 8.68
CA ALA A 156 -18.58 -30.17 7.41
C ALA A 156 -18.01 -31.46 6.80
N ALA A 157 -16.69 -31.68 6.88
CA ALA A 157 -16.05 -32.90 6.41
C ALA A 157 -16.51 -34.14 7.20
N ARG A 158 -16.66 -34.01 8.53
CA ARG A 158 -17.18 -35.09 9.38
C ARG A 158 -18.67 -35.38 9.14
N GLY A 159 -19.45 -34.35 8.81
CA GLY A 159 -20.87 -34.48 8.48
C GLY A 159 -21.15 -35.03 7.09
N GLY A 160 -20.15 -35.10 6.20
CA GLY A 160 -20.34 -35.51 4.80
C GLY A 160 -21.08 -34.46 3.97
N ASP A 161 -21.08 -33.20 4.39
CA ASP A 161 -21.86 -32.15 3.74
C ASP A 161 -21.28 -31.81 2.35
N ALA A 162 -22.16 -31.61 1.36
CA ALA A 162 -21.78 -31.16 0.02
C ALA A 162 -21.00 -29.82 0.00
N VAL A 163 -21.07 -29.04 1.10
CA VAL A 163 -20.35 -27.77 1.25
C VAL A 163 -18.92 -27.92 1.78
N ALA A 164 -18.49 -29.12 2.17
CA ALA A 164 -17.18 -29.36 2.80
C ALA A 164 -16.01 -28.82 1.96
N ALA A 165 -16.04 -29.04 0.64
CA ALA A 165 -15.01 -28.51 -0.28
C ALA A 165 -14.95 -26.97 -0.27
N GLY A 166 -16.10 -26.29 -0.23
CA GLY A 166 -16.15 -24.83 -0.14
C GLY A 166 -15.66 -24.30 1.20
N ARG A 167 -15.91 -25.03 2.30
CA ARG A 167 -15.41 -24.68 3.64
C ARG A 167 -13.91 -24.87 3.76
N LEU A 168 -13.35 -25.94 3.17
CA LEU A 168 -11.91 -26.15 3.10
C LEU A 168 -11.23 -25.00 2.36
N ALA A 169 -11.73 -24.63 1.18
CA ALA A 169 -11.19 -23.51 0.41
C ALA A 169 -11.26 -22.17 1.16
N GLN A 170 -12.30 -21.95 1.99
CA GLN A 170 -12.36 -20.79 2.88
C GLN A 170 -11.30 -20.83 3.98
N ALA A 171 -11.03 -22.01 4.55
CA ALA A 171 -9.98 -22.19 5.56
C ALA A 171 -8.58 -21.95 4.97
N ASP A 172 -8.32 -22.49 3.77
CA ASP A 172 -7.05 -22.27 3.06
C ASP A 172 -6.82 -20.78 2.76
N ALA A 173 -7.84 -20.09 2.25
CA ALA A 173 -7.74 -18.65 2.00
C ALA A 173 -7.63 -17.81 3.27
N ALA A 174 -8.26 -18.24 4.37
CA ALA A 174 -8.09 -17.60 5.67
C ALA A 174 -6.65 -17.75 6.19
N TRP A 175 -6.04 -18.93 6.01
CA TRP A 175 -4.66 -19.20 6.37
C TRP A 175 -3.69 -18.33 5.57
N SER A 176 -3.85 -18.28 4.25
CA SER A 176 -3.04 -17.42 3.39
C SER A 176 -3.18 -15.95 3.77
N ASN A 177 -4.40 -15.47 4.02
CA ASN A 177 -4.61 -14.08 4.42
C ASN A 177 -3.95 -13.76 5.77
N PHE A 178 -4.08 -14.64 6.77
CA PHE A 178 -3.41 -14.51 8.05
C PHE A 178 -1.88 -14.42 7.88
N TRP A 179 -1.28 -15.37 7.14
CA TRP A 179 0.17 -15.44 6.98
C TRP A 179 0.75 -14.25 6.22
N GLU A 180 0.03 -13.74 5.22
CA GLU A 180 0.39 -12.51 4.51
C GLU A 180 0.37 -11.29 5.44
N LEU A 181 -0.69 -11.14 6.24
CA LEU A 181 -0.82 -10.02 7.17
C LEU A 181 0.22 -10.06 8.28
N ARG A 182 0.56 -11.25 8.78
CA ARG A 182 1.60 -11.41 9.80
C ARG A 182 2.97 -10.97 9.27
N GLN A 183 3.37 -11.47 8.10
CA GLN A 183 4.64 -11.06 7.47
C GLN A 183 4.67 -9.58 7.13
N GLU A 184 3.54 -9.01 6.72
CA GLU A 184 3.44 -7.59 6.43
C GLU A 184 3.56 -6.75 7.71
N ALA A 185 2.88 -7.17 8.78
CA ALA A 185 2.94 -6.52 10.09
C ALA A 185 4.35 -6.58 10.71
N GLU A 186 5.02 -7.74 10.66
CA GLU A 186 6.40 -7.89 11.13
C GLU A 186 7.35 -6.90 10.41
N LYS A 187 7.18 -6.73 9.09
CA LYS A 187 7.95 -5.75 8.30
C LYS A 187 7.63 -4.31 8.67
N LEU A 188 6.38 -4.01 8.94
CA LEU A 188 5.91 -2.66 9.28
C LEU A 188 6.33 -2.25 10.70
N LEU A 189 6.29 -3.18 11.65
CA LEU A 189 6.59 -2.94 13.06
C LEU A 189 8.08 -3.14 13.38
N GLY A 190 8.83 -3.83 12.52
CA GLY A 190 10.25 -4.12 12.73
C GLY A 190 10.51 -5.11 13.87
N ARG A 191 9.50 -5.91 14.25
CA ARG A 191 9.57 -6.93 15.30
C ARG A 191 8.75 -8.16 14.93
N GLU A 192 9.11 -9.30 15.52
CA GLU A 192 8.33 -10.53 15.38
C GLU A 192 7.02 -10.44 16.17
N LEU A 193 5.91 -10.89 15.58
CA LEU A 193 4.62 -10.98 16.26
C LEU A 193 4.45 -12.38 16.85
N LEU A 194 4.56 -12.46 18.17
CA LEU A 194 4.16 -13.65 18.92
C LEU A 194 2.65 -13.59 19.13
N LEU A 195 1.93 -14.51 18.49
CA LEU A 195 0.50 -14.68 18.72
C LEU A 195 0.35 -15.63 19.90
N ASP A 196 -0.24 -15.15 20.99
CA ASP A 196 -0.54 -16.02 22.11
C ASP A 196 -1.63 -17.03 21.70
N PRO A 197 -1.39 -18.34 21.86
CA PRO A 197 -2.43 -19.33 21.72
C PRO A 197 -3.33 -19.25 22.95
N ALA A 198 -4.30 -18.34 22.93
CA ALA A 198 -5.42 -18.36 23.86
C ALA A 198 -6.29 -19.63 23.66
#